data_AF-D5ME30-F1
#
_entry.id   AF-D5ME30-F1
#
_cell.length_a   1.000
_cell.length_b   1.000
_cell.length_c   1.000
_cell.angle_alpha   90.00
_cell.angle_beta   90.00
_cell.angle_gamma   90.00
#
_symmetry.space_group_name_H-M   'P 1'
#
loop_
_entity.id
_entity.type
_entity.pdbx_description
1 polymer ?
#
loop_
_entity_poly.entity_id
_entity_poly.type
_entity_poly.pdbx_seq_one_letter_code
_entity_poly.pdbx_strand_id
1 'polypeptide(L)'
;EEPYIDRISFYQRKTGLTEAVQTGVGQLNSIPIAIGVMDFQFMGGSMGSVVGEKITRLIEYATNRSLPVIIVCASGGARMQEGSLSLMQMAKISSASYDYQSKKKLFYVSILTSPTTGGVTASFGMLGDIIIAEPNAYIAFAGKRVIEQTLKKTVPDGSQVAEYLFHKGLFDPIVPRNPLKGVLNE
;
A
#
# COMPACT_ATOMS: atom_id res chain seq x y z
N GLU A 1 -19.70 -6.06 -20.16
CA GLU A 1 -19.02 -5.39 -19.04
C GLU A 1 -19.04 -3.88 -19.31
N GLU A 2 -19.16 -3.06 -18.27
CA GLU A 2 -19.01 -1.60 -18.43
C GLU A 2 -17.58 -1.26 -18.87
N PRO A 3 -17.39 -0.35 -19.84
CA PRO A 3 -16.07 0.11 -20.26
C PRO A 3 -15.21 0.59 -19.08
N TYR A 4 -13.90 0.35 -19.16
CA TYR A 4 -12.97 0.73 -18.08
C TYR A 4 -13.05 2.23 -17.73
N ILE A 5 -13.16 3.09 -18.73
CA ILE A 5 -13.26 4.55 -18.55
C ILE A 5 -14.53 4.96 -17.80
N ASP A 6 -15.63 4.24 -18.00
CA ASP A 6 -16.90 4.52 -17.32
C ASP A 6 -16.81 4.11 -15.85
N ARG A 7 -16.10 3.00 -15.56
CA ARG A 7 -15.80 2.59 -14.19
C ARG A 7 -14.96 3.64 -13.48
N ILE A 8 -13.88 4.15 -14.09
CA ILE A 8 -13.08 5.24 -13.50
C ILE A 8 -14.00 6.43 -13.17
N SER A 9 -14.78 6.89 -14.15
CA SER A 9 -15.68 8.03 -13.99
C SER A 9 -16.71 7.82 -12.88
N PHE A 10 -17.24 6.61 -12.76
CA PHE A 10 -18.15 6.22 -11.68
C PHE A 10 -17.49 6.32 -10.31
N TYR A 11 -16.30 5.74 -10.13
CA TYR A 11 -15.61 5.76 -8.85
C TYR A 11 -15.13 7.15 -8.47
N GLN A 12 -14.70 7.98 -9.43
CA GLN A 12 -14.37 9.38 -9.19
C GLN A 12 -15.56 10.16 -8.64
N ARG A 13 -16.76 9.99 -9.22
CA ARG A 13 -17.98 10.62 -8.69
C ARG A 13 -18.37 10.07 -7.33
N LYS A 14 -18.22 8.77 -7.11
CA LYS A 14 -18.63 8.09 -5.88
C LYS A 14 -17.76 8.48 -4.67
N THR A 15 -16.45 8.57 -4.86
CA THR A 15 -15.50 8.79 -3.76
C THR A 15 -15.04 10.25 -3.67
N GLY A 16 -15.22 11.04 -4.74
CA GLY A 16 -14.63 12.37 -4.86
C GLY A 16 -13.12 12.36 -5.10
N LEU A 17 -12.51 11.19 -5.27
CA LEU A 17 -11.09 11.04 -5.51
C LEU A 17 -10.78 11.02 -7.01
N THR A 18 -9.60 11.48 -7.39
CA THR A 18 -9.13 11.36 -8.78
C THR A 18 -8.67 9.95 -9.13
N GLU A 19 -8.16 9.20 -8.14
CA GLU A 19 -7.71 7.82 -8.25
C GLU A 19 -7.58 7.18 -6.84
N ALA A 20 -7.30 5.88 -6.76
CA ALA A 20 -7.15 5.08 -5.55
C ALA A 20 -5.99 5.43 -4.59
N VAL A 21 -5.30 6.54 -4.79
CA VAL A 21 -4.29 7.04 -3.85
C VAL A 21 -4.30 8.56 -3.82
N GLN A 22 -4.23 9.13 -2.62
CA GLN A 22 -3.94 10.54 -2.40
C GLN A 22 -2.49 10.67 -1.93
N THR A 23 -1.76 11.63 -2.49
CA THR A 23 -0.36 11.88 -2.13
C THR A 23 -0.17 13.36 -1.86
N GLY A 24 0.72 13.68 -0.92
CA GLY A 24 0.99 15.05 -0.55
C GLY A 24 2.13 15.17 0.45
N VAL A 25 2.38 16.41 0.88
CA VAL A 25 3.32 16.73 1.95
C VAL A 25 2.57 17.37 3.10
N GLY A 26 3.05 17.14 4.31
CA GLY A 26 2.45 17.69 5.51
C GLY A 26 3.47 17.74 6.64
N GLN A 27 2.97 17.90 7.86
CA GLN A 27 3.79 17.84 9.06
C GLN A 27 3.18 16.87 10.05
N LEU A 28 4.01 15.98 10.59
CA LEU A 28 3.68 15.15 11.73
C LEU A 28 4.43 15.71 12.93
N ASN A 29 3.70 16.38 13.83
CA ASN A 29 4.28 17.04 15.02
C ASN A 29 5.50 17.92 14.67
N SER A 30 5.33 18.79 13.66
CA SER A 30 6.34 19.69 13.10
C SER A 30 7.45 19.03 12.27
N ILE A 31 7.48 17.69 12.15
CA ILE A 31 8.38 16.99 11.25
C ILE A 31 7.76 17.00 9.84
N PRO A 32 8.40 17.63 8.84
CA PRO A 32 7.88 17.62 7.48
C PRO A 32 7.96 16.20 6.91
N ILE A 33 6.85 15.72 6.38
CA ILE A 33 6.73 14.36 5.84
C ILE A 33 6.11 14.36 4.45
N ALA A 34 6.45 13.35 3.66
CA ALA A 34 5.73 12.98 2.45
C ALA A 34 4.79 11.81 2.79
N ILE A 35 3.51 11.93 2.43
CA ILE A 35 2.49 10.92 2.78
C ILE A 35 1.67 10.49 1.56
N GLY A 36 1.46 9.17 1.46
CA GLY A 36 0.55 8.54 0.52
C GLY A 36 -0.52 7.76 1.26
N VAL A 37 -1.79 7.94 0.90
CA VAL A 37 -2.92 7.22 1.50
C VAL A 37 -3.75 6.59 0.39
N MET A 38 -3.75 5.26 0.33
CA MET A 38 -4.57 4.51 -0.60
C MET A 38 -6.03 4.45 -0.12
N ASP A 39 -6.97 4.40 -1.06
CA ASP A 39 -8.39 4.28 -0.76
C ASP A 39 -8.99 3.06 -1.46
N PHE A 40 -9.39 2.08 -0.64
CA PHE A 40 -9.98 0.83 -1.12
C PHE A 40 -11.35 1.04 -1.80
N GLN A 41 -12.08 2.11 -1.48
CA GLN A 41 -13.36 2.40 -2.10
C GLN A 41 -13.24 2.73 -3.58
N PHE A 42 -12.09 3.25 -4.01
CA PHE A 42 -11.81 3.51 -5.42
C PHE A 42 -11.38 2.20 -6.10
N MET A 43 -12.35 1.51 -6.70
CA MET A 43 -12.13 0.28 -7.45
C MET A 43 -11.23 -0.74 -6.70
N GLY A 44 -11.50 -0.96 -5.41
CA GLY A 44 -10.77 -1.91 -4.58
C GLY A 44 -9.32 -1.50 -4.27
N GLY A 45 -8.99 -0.21 -4.36
CA GLY A 45 -7.64 0.28 -4.10
C GLY A 45 -6.59 -0.25 -5.08
N SER A 46 -7.01 -0.82 -6.22
CA SER A 46 -6.08 -1.60 -7.04
C SER A 46 -5.06 -0.71 -7.74
N MET A 47 -3.80 -1.11 -7.73
CA MET A 47 -2.70 -0.32 -8.30
C MET A 47 -2.70 -0.39 -9.83
N GLY A 48 -3.03 0.72 -10.47
CA GLY A 48 -2.81 0.99 -11.90
C GLY A 48 -1.70 2.03 -12.14
N SER A 49 -1.53 2.46 -13.37
CA SER A 49 -0.46 3.38 -13.81
C SER A 49 -0.47 4.70 -13.05
N VAL A 50 -1.65 5.25 -12.77
CA VAL A 50 -1.78 6.51 -12.02
C VAL A 50 -1.39 6.33 -10.56
N VAL A 51 -1.80 5.24 -9.90
CA VAL A 51 -1.38 4.92 -8.54
C VAL A 51 0.15 4.79 -8.48
N GLY A 52 0.71 4.03 -9.43
CA GLY A 52 2.16 3.85 -9.57
C GLY A 52 2.92 5.16 -9.73
N GLU A 53 2.51 5.99 -10.69
CA GLU A 53 3.12 7.31 -10.92
C GLU A 53 3.01 8.24 -9.70
N LYS A 54 1.84 8.31 -9.04
CA LYS A 54 1.67 9.20 -7.87
C LYS A 54 2.55 8.80 -6.70
N ILE A 55 2.71 7.50 -6.45
CA ILE A 55 3.59 7.00 -5.38
C ILE A 55 5.06 7.20 -5.77
N THR A 56 5.46 6.89 -7.00
CA THR A 56 6.83 7.14 -7.47
C THR A 56 7.21 8.62 -7.33
N ARG A 57 6.34 9.54 -7.79
CA ARG A 57 6.58 10.99 -7.64
C ARG A 57 6.66 11.43 -6.19
N LEU A 58 5.85 10.86 -5.30
CA LEU A 58 5.91 11.16 -3.87
C LEU A 58 7.29 10.78 -3.30
N ILE A 59 7.77 9.58 -3.63
CA ILE A 59 9.07 9.08 -3.18
C ILE A 59 10.20 9.93 -3.77
N GLU A 60 10.19 10.20 -5.08
CA GLU A 60 11.20 11.05 -5.73
C GLU A 60 11.21 12.48 -5.18
N TYR A 61 10.04 13.05 -4.91
CA TYR A 61 9.93 14.35 -4.26
C TYR A 61 10.56 14.31 -2.86
N ALA A 62 10.24 13.27 -2.07
CA ALA A 62 10.80 13.07 -0.74
C ALA A 62 12.33 12.86 -0.79
N THR A 63 12.84 12.12 -1.79
CA THR A 63 14.27 11.95 -2.06
C THR A 63 14.96 13.29 -2.27
N ASN A 64 14.37 14.17 -3.08
CA ASN A 64 14.94 15.48 -3.41
C ASN A 64 14.89 16.48 -2.25
N ARG A 65 13.91 16.30 -1.34
CA ARG A 65 13.69 17.17 -0.19
C ARG A 65 14.19 16.57 1.13
N SER A 66 14.78 15.38 1.08
CA SER A 66 15.21 14.61 2.26
C SER A 66 14.11 14.45 3.31
N LEU A 67 12.89 14.14 2.86
CA LEU A 67 11.73 13.95 3.74
C LEU A 67 11.53 12.47 4.07
N PRO A 68 11.13 12.10 5.29
CA PRO A 68 10.58 10.77 5.58
C PRO A 68 9.30 10.53 4.77
N VAL A 69 9.08 9.28 4.38
CA VAL A 69 7.91 8.84 3.62
C VAL A 69 7.04 7.95 4.49
N ILE A 70 5.73 8.18 4.47
CA ILE A 70 4.73 7.29 5.07
C ILE A 70 3.71 6.89 4.01
N ILE A 71 3.48 5.59 3.81
CA ILE A 71 2.47 5.10 2.86
C ILE A 71 1.47 4.20 3.59
N VAL A 72 0.21 4.61 3.60
CA VAL A 72 -0.93 3.82 4.09
C VAL A 72 -1.49 2.99 2.94
N CYS A 73 -1.27 1.68 3.01
CA CYS A 73 -1.65 0.71 2.00
C CYS A 73 -3.07 0.17 2.26
N ALA A 74 -3.88 0.18 1.20
CA ALA A 74 -5.20 -0.45 1.16
C ALA A 74 -5.50 -0.85 -0.29
N SER A 75 -5.40 -2.14 -0.60
CA SER A 75 -5.51 -2.62 -1.98
C SER A 75 -5.93 -4.09 -2.08
N GLY A 76 -6.77 -4.38 -3.07
CA GLY A 76 -7.07 -5.73 -3.54
C GLY A 76 -6.04 -6.30 -4.53
N GLY A 77 -5.02 -5.54 -4.94
CA GLY A 77 -3.96 -5.99 -5.86
C GLY A 77 -3.76 -5.07 -7.07
N ALA A 78 -3.39 -5.66 -8.21
CA ALA A 78 -3.12 -4.92 -9.44
C ALA A 78 -4.41 -4.54 -10.20
N ARG A 79 -4.41 -3.40 -10.90
CA ARG A 79 -5.50 -2.96 -11.78
C ARG A 79 -5.49 -3.80 -13.06
N MET A 80 -6.23 -4.91 -13.07
CA MET A 80 -6.24 -5.86 -14.20
C MET A 80 -6.61 -5.22 -15.54
N GLN A 81 -7.41 -4.15 -15.54
CA GLN A 81 -7.82 -3.43 -16.75
C GLN A 81 -6.62 -2.82 -17.51
N GLU A 82 -5.50 -2.57 -16.84
CA GLU A 82 -4.28 -2.04 -17.44
C GLU A 82 -3.21 -3.13 -17.66
N GLY A 83 -3.52 -4.39 -17.34
CA GLY A 83 -2.67 -5.55 -17.62
C GLY A 83 -1.23 -5.42 -17.11
N SER A 84 -0.26 -5.60 -18.00
CA SER A 84 1.17 -5.55 -17.69
C SER A 84 1.62 -4.19 -17.16
N LEU A 85 0.95 -3.08 -17.52
CA LEU A 85 1.29 -1.76 -17.00
C LEU A 85 1.11 -1.70 -15.48
N SER A 86 0.05 -2.32 -14.95
CA SER A 86 -0.18 -2.43 -13.50
C SER A 86 0.90 -3.26 -12.81
N LEU A 87 1.33 -4.35 -13.44
CA LEU A 87 2.43 -5.18 -12.92
C LEU A 87 3.73 -4.37 -12.85
N MET A 88 4.05 -3.61 -13.89
CA MET A 88 5.28 -2.81 -13.94
C MET A 88 5.31 -1.68 -12.90
N GLN A 89 4.17 -1.27 -12.34
CA GLN A 89 4.18 -0.30 -11.25
C GLN A 89 4.86 -0.85 -9.99
N MET A 90 4.83 -2.17 -9.77
CA MET A 90 5.60 -2.80 -8.68
C MET A 90 7.09 -2.50 -8.85
N ALA A 91 7.66 -2.81 -10.01
CA ALA A 91 9.07 -2.61 -10.29
C ALA A 91 9.46 -1.12 -10.22
N LYS A 92 8.60 -0.25 -10.77
CA LYS A 92 8.81 1.20 -10.78
C LYS A 92 8.88 1.79 -9.38
N ILE A 93 7.90 1.50 -8.53
CA ILE A 93 7.89 2.03 -7.16
C ILE A 93 9.07 1.43 -6.38
N SER A 94 9.29 0.12 -6.48
CA SER A 94 10.41 -0.54 -5.78
C SER A 94 11.77 0.06 -6.18
N SER A 95 11.97 0.41 -7.46
CA SER A 95 13.20 1.08 -7.92
C SER A 95 13.37 2.46 -7.28
N ALA A 96 12.28 3.24 -7.17
CA ALA A 96 12.32 4.54 -6.51
C ALA A 96 12.58 4.41 -5.00
N SER A 97 11.92 3.45 -4.32
CA SER A 97 12.15 3.13 -2.91
C SER A 97 13.60 2.69 -2.66
N TYR A 98 14.17 1.87 -3.55
CA TYR A 98 15.56 1.44 -3.44
C TYR A 98 16.53 2.63 -3.47
N ASP A 99 16.35 3.57 -4.39
CA ASP A 99 17.20 4.76 -4.46
C ASP A 99 17.01 5.66 -3.23
N TYR A 100 15.77 5.82 -2.76
CA TYR A 100 15.42 6.57 -1.55
C TYR A 100 16.10 6.00 -0.28
N GLN A 101 15.95 4.69 -0.03
CA GLN A 101 16.52 4.04 1.17
C GLN A 101 18.02 3.77 1.02
N SER A 102 18.47 3.21 -0.09
CA SER A 102 19.85 2.70 -0.22
C SER A 102 20.85 3.80 -0.52
N LYS A 103 20.53 4.73 -1.42
CA LYS A 103 21.46 5.80 -1.85
C LYS A 103 21.36 7.03 -0.96
N LYS A 104 20.15 7.41 -0.52
CA LYS A 104 19.94 8.60 0.33
C LYS A 104 19.81 8.31 1.82
N LYS A 105 19.64 7.04 2.22
CA LYS A 105 19.51 6.64 3.63
C LYS A 105 18.34 7.36 4.34
N LEU A 106 17.24 7.55 3.62
CA LEU A 106 16.03 8.19 4.13
C LEU A 106 15.03 7.15 4.64
N PHE A 107 14.15 7.58 5.55
CA PHE A 107 13.29 6.70 6.34
C PHE A 107 11.89 6.54 5.75
N TYR A 108 11.50 5.29 5.49
CA TYR A 108 10.22 4.91 4.92
C TYR A 108 9.41 4.05 5.89
N VAL A 109 8.19 4.49 6.22
CA VAL A 109 7.20 3.71 6.98
C VAL A 109 6.08 3.24 6.06
N SER A 110 5.83 1.93 6.05
CA SER A 110 4.64 1.35 5.40
C SER A 110 3.60 0.98 6.45
N ILE A 111 2.35 1.38 6.23
CA ILE A 111 1.23 1.07 7.13
C ILE A 111 0.22 0.21 6.38
N LEU A 112 0.06 -1.04 6.80
CA LEU A 112 -0.81 -2.03 6.19
C LEU A 112 -2.19 -1.98 6.83
N THR A 113 -3.18 -1.57 6.04
CA THR A 113 -4.59 -1.59 6.45
C THR A 113 -5.34 -2.71 5.73
N SER A 114 -6.59 -2.94 6.14
CA SER A 114 -7.41 -4.01 5.58
C SER A 114 -8.20 -3.56 4.34
N PRO A 115 -8.12 -4.28 3.20
CA PRO A 115 -7.15 -5.32 2.88
C PRO A 115 -5.85 -4.73 2.26
N THR A 116 -4.73 -5.41 2.41
CA THR A 116 -3.50 -5.14 1.63
C THR A 116 -3.04 -6.42 0.95
N THR A 117 -3.32 -6.55 -0.36
CA THR A 117 -3.07 -7.79 -1.08
C THR A 117 -2.33 -7.65 -2.41
N GLY A 118 -1.85 -8.78 -2.93
CA GLY A 118 -1.32 -8.90 -4.28
C GLY A 118 -0.07 -8.06 -4.52
N GLY A 119 -0.07 -7.30 -5.62
CA GLY A 119 1.08 -6.52 -6.05
C GLY A 119 1.53 -5.46 -5.05
N VAL A 120 0.62 -4.90 -4.25
CA VAL A 120 0.98 -3.91 -3.23
C VAL A 120 1.78 -4.57 -2.10
N THR A 121 1.30 -5.70 -1.57
CA THR A 121 2.02 -6.51 -0.58
C THR A 121 3.35 -7.00 -1.13
N ALA A 122 3.42 -7.41 -2.40
CA ALA A 122 4.66 -7.89 -3.03
C ALA A 122 5.57 -6.77 -3.56
N SER A 123 5.33 -5.51 -3.20
CA SER A 123 6.18 -4.38 -3.59
C SER A 123 6.26 -3.37 -2.44
N PHE A 124 5.98 -2.09 -2.68
CA PHE A 124 6.21 -1.00 -1.74
C PHE A 124 5.52 -1.18 -0.38
N GLY A 125 4.44 -1.94 -0.29
CA GLY A 125 3.83 -2.27 1.00
C GLY A 125 4.79 -2.98 1.95
N MET A 126 5.69 -3.83 1.47
CA MET A 126 6.65 -4.60 2.29
C MET A 126 8.09 -4.08 2.19
N LEU A 127 8.31 -2.88 1.66
CA LEU A 127 9.67 -2.29 1.51
C LEU A 127 9.97 -1.20 2.54
N GLY A 128 9.07 -0.96 3.50
CA GLY A 128 9.31 -0.02 4.60
C GLY A 128 10.53 -0.41 5.43
N ASP A 129 11.25 0.59 5.93
CA ASP A 129 12.23 0.39 7.00
C ASP A 129 11.52 -0.05 8.29
N ILE A 130 10.31 0.46 8.50
CA ILE A 130 9.34 -0.05 9.49
C ILE A 130 8.02 -0.34 8.78
N ILE A 131 7.48 -1.51 9.02
CA ILE A 131 6.20 -1.98 8.50
C ILE A 131 5.25 -2.13 9.68
N ILE A 132 4.20 -1.32 9.70
CA ILE A 132 3.16 -1.33 10.74
C ILE A 132 1.91 -1.98 10.17
N ALA A 133 1.26 -2.87 10.92
CA ALA A 133 -0.06 -3.38 10.56
C ALA A 133 -1.15 -2.84 11.51
N GLU A 134 -2.36 -2.63 10.99
CA GLU A 134 -3.53 -2.41 11.86
C GLU A 134 -4.08 -3.75 12.40
N PRO A 135 -4.70 -3.77 13.59
CA PRO A 135 -5.35 -4.96 14.13
C PRO A 135 -6.39 -5.53 13.16
N ASN A 136 -6.45 -6.86 13.09
CA ASN A 136 -7.34 -7.59 12.18
C ASN A 136 -7.19 -7.29 10.68
N ALA A 137 -6.09 -6.63 10.25
CA ALA A 137 -5.89 -6.34 8.85
C ALA A 137 -5.68 -7.62 8.03
N TYR A 138 -6.38 -7.73 6.89
CA TYR A 138 -6.21 -8.84 5.95
C TYR A 138 -5.04 -8.53 5.01
N ILE A 139 -3.93 -9.25 5.15
CA ILE A 139 -2.69 -9.02 4.41
C ILE A 139 -2.30 -10.31 3.69
N ALA A 140 -2.16 -10.28 2.37
CA ALA A 140 -1.91 -11.50 1.61
C ALA A 140 -1.34 -11.25 0.21
N PHE A 141 -0.31 -11.99 -0.20
CA PHE A 141 0.07 -12.00 -1.61
C PHE A 141 -1.04 -12.61 -2.48
N ALA A 142 -1.43 -13.86 -2.19
CA ALA A 142 -2.53 -14.54 -2.86
C ALA A 142 -3.75 -14.61 -1.92
N GLY A 143 -4.94 -14.28 -2.43
CA GLY A 143 -6.17 -14.37 -1.65
C GLY A 143 -6.53 -15.81 -1.29
N LYS A 144 -7.21 -16.00 -0.15
CA LYS A 144 -7.64 -17.31 0.38
C LYS A 144 -8.23 -18.23 -0.69
N ARG A 145 -9.20 -17.71 -1.45
CA ARG A 145 -9.89 -18.43 -2.54
C ARG A 145 -8.93 -19.02 -3.57
N VAL A 146 -7.90 -18.26 -3.97
CA VAL A 146 -6.94 -18.70 -5.00
C VAL A 146 -6.11 -19.86 -4.46
N ILE A 147 -5.62 -19.74 -3.21
CA ILE A 147 -4.83 -20.78 -2.56
C ILE A 147 -5.63 -22.09 -2.46
N GLU A 148 -6.89 -22.02 -2.01
CA GLU A 148 -7.73 -23.20 -1.85
C GLU A 148 -8.05 -23.89 -3.19
N GLN A 149 -8.30 -23.09 -4.24
CA GLN A 149 -8.56 -23.61 -5.58
C GLN A 149 -7.35 -24.33 -6.18
N THR A 150 -6.14 -23.79 -5.97
CA THR A 150 -4.88 -24.35 -6.47
C THR A 150 -4.43 -25.57 -5.67
N LEU A 151 -4.44 -25.49 -4.35
CA LEU A 151 -3.92 -26.55 -3.47
C LEU A 151 -4.94 -27.63 -3.12
N LYS A 152 -6.23 -27.40 -3.42
CA LYS A 152 -7.34 -28.28 -3.03
C LYS A 152 -7.38 -28.57 -1.52
N LYS A 153 -6.98 -27.58 -0.73
CA LYS A 153 -6.92 -27.64 0.74
C LYS A 153 -7.55 -26.38 1.31
N THR A 154 -8.25 -26.50 2.43
CA THR A 154 -8.81 -25.37 3.17
C THR A 154 -7.68 -24.56 3.80
N VAL A 155 -7.72 -23.25 3.62
CA VAL A 155 -6.81 -22.33 4.31
C VAL A 155 -7.39 -22.06 5.70
N PRO A 156 -6.63 -22.29 6.80
CA PRO A 156 -7.11 -22.02 8.15
C PRO A 156 -7.60 -20.58 8.30
N ASP A 157 -8.72 -20.42 9.00
CA ASP A 157 -9.24 -19.08 9.30
C ASP A 157 -8.24 -18.30 10.14
N GLY A 158 -8.11 -17.00 9.86
CA GLY A 158 -7.13 -16.14 10.52
C GLY A 158 -5.71 -16.21 9.96
N SER A 159 -5.37 -17.14 9.05
CA SER A 159 -3.98 -17.34 8.59
C SER A 159 -3.38 -16.18 7.77
N GLN A 160 -4.21 -15.22 7.38
CA GLN A 160 -3.84 -14.03 6.59
C GLN A 160 -4.23 -12.73 7.31
N VAL A 161 -4.52 -12.83 8.61
CA VAL A 161 -4.85 -11.69 9.45
C VAL A 161 -3.59 -11.25 10.19
N ALA A 162 -3.48 -9.94 10.47
CA ALA A 162 -2.30 -9.32 11.04
C ALA A 162 -1.71 -10.07 12.24
N GLU A 163 -2.53 -10.49 13.20
CA GLU A 163 -2.06 -11.17 14.43
C GLU A 163 -1.32 -12.48 14.11
N TYR A 164 -1.84 -13.27 13.18
CA TYR A 164 -1.17 -14.51 12.78
C TYR A 164 0.14 -14.23 12.04
N LEU A 165 0.15 -13.24 11.16
CA LEU A 165 1.32 -12.88 10.35
C LEU A 165 2.44 -12.22 11.16
N PHE A 166 2.07 -11.48 12.21
CA PHE A 166 3.00 -10.90 13.17
C PHE A 166 3.83 -11.96 13.87
N HIS A 167 3.18 -13.05 14.32
CA HIS A 167 3.88 -14.20 14.89
C HIS A 167 4.79 -14.94 13.88
N LYS A 168 4.67 -14.65 12.58
CA LYS A 168 5.58 -15.16 11.54
C LYS A 168 6.69 -14.17 11.18
N GLY A 169 6.76 -13.01 11.83
CA GLY A 169 7.79 -11.99 11.62
C GLY A 169 7.64 -11.21 10.32
N LEU A 170 6.41 -11.03 9.81
CA LEU A 170 6.18 -10.31 8.55
C LEU A 170 6.30 -8.78 8.67
N PHE A 171 6.14 -8.21 9.86
CA PHE A 171 6.14 -6.77 10.10
C PHE A 171 6.42 -6.45 11.57
N ASP A 172 6.64 -5.18 11.89
CA ASP A 172 7.36 -4.72 13.08
C ASP A 172 6.45 -4.48 14.32
N PRO A 173 5.41 -3.63 14.25
CA PRO A 173 4.33 -3.67 15.24
C PRO A 173 2.91 -3.79 14.64
N ILE A 174 1.98 -4.28 15.48
CA ILE A 174 0.54 -4.09 15.27
C ILE A 174 0.07 -2.90 16.09
N VAL A 175 -0.46 -1.87 15.44
CA VAL A 175 -0.85 -0.61 16.11
C VAL A 175 -2.30 -0.25 15.79
N PRO A 176 -3.18 -0.13 16.80
CA PRO A 176 -4.54 0.37 16.58
C PRO A 176 -4.53 1.80 16.02
N ARG A 177 -5.57 2.17 15.28
CA ARG A 177 -5.64 3.47 14.58
C ARG A 177 -5.52 4.69 15.51
N ASN A 178 -6.12 4.64 16.70
CA ASN A 178 -6.12 5.75 17.65
C ASN A 178 -4.70 6.13 18.14
N PRO A 179 -3.86 5.20 18.63
CA PRO A 179 -2.50 5.52 19.04
C PRO A 179 -1.51 5.70 17.88
N LEU A 180 -1.88 5.35 16.64
CA LEU A 180 -0.96 5.34 15.49
C LEU A 180 -0.18 6.64 15.30
N LYS A 181 -0.84 7.80 15.45
CA LYS A 181 -0.16 9.10 15.34
C LYS A 181 0.92 9.29 16.41
N GLY A 182 0.68 8.80 17.63
CA GLY A 182 1.66 8.85 18.72
C GLY A 182 2.85 7.94 18.44
N VAL A 183 2.59 6.71 17.99
CA VAL A 183 3.65 5.74 17.64
C VAL A 183 4.54 6.23 16.50
N LEU A 184 3.97 6.89 15.48
CA LEU A 184 4.74 7.45 14.37
C LEU A 184 5.65 8.62 14.77
N ASN A 185 5.52 9.14 15.99
CA ASN A 185 6.32 10.24 16.50
C ASN A 185 7.50 9.79 17.38
N GLU A 186 7.47 8.55 17.87
CA GLU A 186 8.57 7.97 18.67
C GLU A 186 9.78 7.66 17.79
#